data_AF-A0A2S7Q997-F1
#
_entry.id   AF-A0A2S7Q997-F1
#
_cell.length_a   1.000
_cell.length_b   1.000
_cell.length_c   1.000
_cell.angle_alpha   90.00
_cell.angle_beta   90.00
_cell.angle_gamma   90.00
#
_symmetry.space_group_name_H-M   'P 1'
#
loop_
_entity.id
_entity.type
_entity.pdbx_description
1 polymer ?
#
loop_
_entity_poly.entity_id
_entity_poly.type
_entity_poly.pdbx_seq_one_letter_code
_entity_poly.pdbx_strand_id
1 'polypeptide(L)'
;MVDTASIIIAVVSLVGSLVAALFTGWISYYLDQAKQRKATTALIRKYRDPLTLAAYDLQSRIWGLLNSLLDYVEDAEKRENIYTYTAFLIGQYLSWTYILRRQAQFLRFSTEKTNQELNQILDSIKDQFSKDYASNRHSGEEDPLMLWRGQQMAIGELMTLQEEGGQLYCMGYAAFTEKYHHDPEFSKWFNPIKEGIDELVSARRKENHVITFRLRRLQHLLIDLVLLLDPYRVTIEKNAKAKVDPAADSCKCKDCPRRQKEKLTV
;
A
#
# COMPACT_ATOMS: atom_id res chain seq x y z
N MET A 1 44.48 -42.68 -46.54
CA MET A 1 43.55 -43.35 -45.60
C MET A 1 43.34 -42.38 -44.45
N VAL A 2 42.14 -41.84 -44.28
CA VAL A 2 41.83 -41.08 -43.07
C VAL A 2 41.83 -42.08 -41.93
N ASP A 3 42.68 -41.85 -40.92
CA ASP A 3 42.84 -42.76 -39.79
C ASP A 3 41.53 -42.80 -39.00
N THR A 4 40.93 -43.99 -38.88
CA THR A 4 39.64 -44.23 -38.23
C THR A 4 39.57 -43.61 -36.83
N ALA A 5 40.71 -43.51 -36.15
CA ALA A 5 40.88 -42.84 -34.87
C ALA A 5 40.51 -41.35 -34.89
N SER A 6 40.84 -40.62 -35.97
CA SER A 6 40.55 -39.18 -36.08
C SER A 6 39.06 -38.90 -36.19
N ILE A 7 38.31 -39.76 -36.88
CA ILE A 7 36.85 -39.64 -37.01
C ILE A 7 36.19 -39.89 -35.65
N ILE A 8 36.65 -40.89 -34.90
CA ILE A 8 36.10 -41.21 -33.57
C ILE A 8 36.32 -40.04 -32.60
N ILE A 9 37.52 -39.45 -32.58
CA ILE A 9 37.84 -38.31 -31.71
C ILE A 9 36.97 -37.10 -32.05
N ALA A 10 36.77 -36.81 -33.35
CA ALA A 10 35.93 -35.70 -33.79
C ALA A 10 34.46 -35.87 -33.35
N VAL A 11 33.91 -37.08 -33.46
CA VAL A 11 32.53 -37.38 -33.05
C VAL A 11 32.36 -37.27 -31.54
N VAL A 12 33.30 -37.83 -30.76
CA VAL A 12 33.27 -37.74 -29.30
C VAL A 12 33.35 -36.28 -28.83
N SER A 13 34.20 -35.48 -29.47
CA SER A 13 34.36 -34.06 -29.17
C SER A 13 33.10 -33.25 -29.49
N LEU A 14 32.46 -33.54 -30.62
CA LEU A 14 31.20 -32.90 -31.02
C LEU A 14 30.06 -33.22 -30.04
N VAL A 15 29.92 -34.49 -29.66
CA VAL A 15 28.89 -34.93 -28.72
C VAL A 15 29.13 -34.33 -27.33
N GLY A 16 30.38 -34.33 -26.84
CA GLY A 16 30.73 -33.70 -25.58
C GLY A 16 30.39 -32.21 -25.54
N SER A 17 30.65 -31.50 -26.64
CA SER A 17 30.35 -30.06 -26.76
C SER A 17 28.85 -29.77 -26.76
N LEU A 18 28.05 -30.59 -27.46
CA LEU A 18 26.59 -30.46 -27.49
C LEU A 18 25.95 -30.71 -26.13
N VAL A 19 26.39 -31.76 -25.43
CA VAL A 19 25.90 -32.08 -24.07
C VAL A 19 26.27 -30.95 -23.11
N ALA A 20 27.51 -30.45 -23.16
CA ALA A 20 27.94 -29.34 -22.31
C ALA A 20 27.13 -28.06 -22.56
N ALA A 21 26.83 -27.72 -23.82
CA ALA A 21 26.02 -26.55 -24.16
C ALA A 21 24.58 -26.67 -23.65
N LEU A 22 23.94 -27.83 -23.83
CA LEU A 22 22.59 -28.09 -23.32
C LEU A 22 22.53 -28.04 -21.79
N PHE A 23 23.52 -28.64 -21.13
CA PHE A 23 23.60 -28.65 -19.66
C PHE A 23 23.85 -27.24 -19.10
N THR A 24 24.73 -26.47 -19.74
CA THR A 24 25.01 -25.07 -19.36
C THR A 24 23.80 -24.18 -19.59
N GLY A 25 23.07 -24.35 -20.71
CA GLY A 25 21.85 -23.62 -20.99
C GLY A 25 20.74 -23.90 -19.97
N TRP A 26 20.55 -25.18 -19.62
CA TRP A 26 19.60 -25.59 -18.58
C TRP A 26 19.96 -24.99 -17.22
N ILE A 27 21.20 -25.16 -16.78
CA ILE A 27 21.68 -24.61 -15.50
C ILE A 27 21.56 -23.10 -15.47
N SER A 28 21.94 -22.41 -16.54
CA SER A 28 21.85 -20.94 -16.64
C SER A 28 20.40 -20.48 -16.53
N TYR A 29 19.46 -21.16 -17.20
CA TYR A 29 18.03 -20.84 -17.10
C TYR A 29 17.47 -21.01 -15.67
N TYR A 30 17.83 -22.10 -14.99
CA TYR A 30 17.41 -22.32 -13.60
C TYR A 30 18.07 -21.36 -12.60
N LEU A 31 19.35 -21.06 -12.79
CA LEU A 31 20.08 -20.10 -11.96
C LEU A 31 19.53 -18.68 -12.14
N ASP A 32 19.19 -18.29 -13.36
CA ASP A 32 18.65 -16.96 -13.64
C ASP A 32 17.28 -16.78 -12.96
N GLN A 33 16.39 -17.77 -13.08
CA GLN A 33 15.13 -17.80 -12.32
C GLN A 33 15.35 -17.68 -10.81
N ALA A 34 16.32 -18.41 -10.25
CA ALA A 34 16.64 -18.34 -8.82
C ALA A 34 17.25 -16.98 -8.41
N LYS A 35 18.07 -16.38 -9.27
CA LYS A 35 18.70 -15.07 -9.05
C LYS A 35 17.67 -13.95 -9.10
N GLN A 36 16.74 -13.98 -10.06
CA GLN A 36 15.63 -13.05 -10.16
C GLN A 36 14.71 -13.11 -8.92
N ARG A 37 14.44 -14.33 -8.41
CA ARG A 37 13.68 -14.52 -7.16
C ARG A 37 14.39 -13.91 -5.96
N LYS A 38 15.69 -14.19 -5.78
CA LYS A 38 16.49 -13.62 -4.68
C LYS A 38 16.57 -12.09 -4.73
N ALA A 39 16.78 -11.52 -5.92
CA ALA A 39 16.79 -10.08 -6.13
C ALA A 39 15.43 -9.44 -5.78
N THR A 40 14.32 -10.09 -6.16
CA THR A 40 12.97 -9.65 -5.84
C THR A 40 12.70 -9.69 -4.33
N THR A 41 13.07 -10.77 -3.63
CA THR A 41 12.92 -10.87 -2.17
C THR A 41 13.74 -9.80 -1.44
N ALA A 42 14.94 -9.49 -1.93
CA ALA A 42 15.77 -8.42 -1.38
C ALA A 42 15.14 -7.04 -1.58
N LEU A 43 14.55 -6.76 -2.75
CA LEU A 43 13.82 -5.52 -3.01
C LEU A 43 12.57 -5.40 -2.14
N ILE A 44 11.80 -6.47 -1.97
CA ILE A 44 10.62 -6.45 -1.09
C ILE A 44 11.04 -6.10 0.34
N ARG A 45 12.12 -6.70 0.85
CA ARG A 45 12.66 -6.34 2.16
C ARG A 45 13.06 -4.87 2.22
N LYS A 46 13.67 -4.33 1.16
CA LYS A 46 14.08 -2.92 1.08
C LYS A 46 12.90 -1.94 1.23
N TYR A 47 11.72 -2.26 0.68
CA TYR A 47 10.54 -1.38 0.74
C TYR A 47 9.51 -1.76 1.79
N ARG A 48 9.71 -2.88 2.48
CA ARG A 48 8.86 -3.35 3.57
C ARG A 48 8.83 -2.35 4.72
N ASP A 49 10.00 -1.89 5.17
CA ASP A 49 10.07 -0.98 6.32
C ASP A 49 9.45 0.39 6.01
N PRO A 50 9.75 1.05 4.86
CA PRO A 50 9.09 2.29 4.47
C PRO A 50 7.57 2.16 4.31
N LEU A 51 7.08 1.05 3.73
CA LEU A 51 5.64 0.81 3.62
C LEU A 51 4.99 0.59 4.99
N THR A 52 5.67 -0.11 5.90
CA THR A 52 5.19 -0.33 7.27
C THR A 52 5.07 0.99 8.01
N LEU A 53 6.08 1.86 7.90
CA LEU A 53 6.07 3.23 8.44
C LEU A 53 4.88 4.02 7.90
N ALA A 54 4.74 4.10 6.58
CA ALA A 54 3.66 4.87 5.96
C ALA A 54 2.26 4.34 6.31
N ALA A 55 2.09 3.02 6.39
CA ALA A 55 0.83 2.41 6.83
C ALA A 55 0.52 2.73 8.30
N TYR A 56 1.55 2.73 9.15
CA TYR A 56 1.43 3.06 10.56
C TYR A 56 1.08 4.54 10.81
N ASP A 57 1.72 5.45 10.09
CA ASP A 57 1.45 6.88 10.20
C ASP A 57 0.04 7.21 9.70
N LEU A 58 -0.36 6.62 8.57
CA LEU A 58 -1.70 6.80 8.03
C LEU A 58 -2.79 6.25 8.96
N GLN A 59 -2.63 5.04 9.54
CA GLN A 59 -3.63 4.52 10.47
C GLN A 59 -3.73 5.38 11.74
N SER A 60 -2.61 5.90 12.24
CA SER A 60 -2.57 6.80 13.40
C SER A 60 -3.31 8.10 13.11
N ARG A 61 -3.13 8.65 11.89
CA ARG A 61 -3.83 9.84 11.44
C ARG A 61 -5.32 9.62 11.31
N ILE A 62 -5.74 8.50 10.72
CA ILE A 62 -7.16 8.14 10.60
C ILE A 62 -7.78 7.97 11.99
N TRP A 63 -7.10 7.30 12.93
CA TRP A 63 -7.57 7.24 14.32
C TRP A 63 -7.77 8.64 14.88
N GLY A 64 -6.83 9.57 14.64
CA GLY A 64 -6.96 10.95 15.07
C GLY A 64 -8.20 11.63 14.52
N LEU A 65 -8.44 11.51 13.20
CA LEU A 65 -9.64 12.06 12.54
C LEU A 65 -10.94 11.50 13.11
N LEU A 66 -10.94 10.22 13.47
CA LEU A 66 -12.12 9.57 14.06
C LEU A 66 -12.38 9.96 15.52
N ASN A 67 -11.39 10.47 16.25
CA ASN A 67 -11.50 10.73 17.68
C ASN A 67 -11.41 12.22 18.03
N SER A 68 -10.25 12.85 17.85
CA SER A 68 -9.96 14.17 18.43
C SER A 68 -9.46 15.22 17.45
N LEU A 69 -8.95 14.86 16.26
CA LEU A 69 -8.35 15.85 15.35
C LEU A 69 -9.38 16.83 14.81
N LEU A 70 -10.62 16.37 14.57
CA LEU A 70 -11.66 17.23 14.01
C LEU A 70 -12.11 18.36 14.95
N ASP A 71 -11.83 18.25 16.26
CA ASP A 71 -12.14 19.29 17.24
C ASP A 71 -11.26 20.54 17.06
N TYR A 72 -10.13 20.41 16.36
CA TYR A 72 -9.17 21.48 16.15
C TYR A 72 -9.34 22.19 14.79
N VAL A 73 -10.37 21.84 14.01
CA VAL A 73 -10.59 22.44 12.67
C VAL A 73 -11.02 23.90 12.75
N GLU A 74 -11.49 24.39 13.91
CA GLU A 74 -11.86 25.81 14.07
C GLU A 74 -10.64 26.73 14.19
N ASP A 75 -9.50 26.19 14.59
CA ASP A 75 -8.22 26.90 14.63
C ASP A 75 -7.57 26.87 13.23
N ALA A 76 -7.35 28.05 12.65
CA ALA A 76 -6.89 28.18 11.27
C ALA A 76 -5.53 27.49 11.01
N GLU A 77 -4.59 27.57 11.95
CA GLU A 77 -3.26 26.97 11.82
C GLU A 77 -3.34 25.45 11.93
N LYS A 78 -4.08 24.96 12.93
CA LYS A 78 -4.29 23.52 13.13
C LYS A 78 -5.09 22.90 11.99
N ARG A 79 -6.09 23.61 11.48
CA ARG A 79 -6.89 23.20 10.32
C ARG A 79 -6.02 22.97 9.09
N GLU A 80 -5.12 23.90 8.80
CA GLU A 80 -4.22 23.76 7.66
C GLU A 80 -3.33 22.52 7.81
N ASN A 81 -2.78 22.30 9.00
CA ASN A 81 -2.07 21.05 9.30
C ASN A 81 -2.96 19.82 9.12
N ILE A 82 -4.24 19.88 9.50
CA ILE A 82 -5.19 18.78 9.34
C ILE A 82 -5.34 18.39 7.88
N TYR A 83 -5.54 19.35 6.97
CA TYR A 83 -5.66 19.05 5.54
C TYR A 83 -4.34 18.59 4.95
N THR A 84 -3.31 19.43 5.06
CA THR A 84 -2.04 19.24 4.33
C THR A 84 -1.29 18.01 4.82
N TYR A 85 -1.23 17.75 6.13
CA TYR A 85 -0.56 16.55 6.63
C TYR A 85 -1.39 15.27 6.39
N THR A 86 -2.73 15.34 6.32
CA THR A 86 -3.54 14.16 5.94
C THR A 86 -3.33 13.83 4.46
N ALA A 87 -3.33 14.85 3.60
CA ALA A 87 -3.04 14.71 2.17
C ALA A 87 -1.65 14.10 1.95
N PHE A 88 -0.64 14.59 2.69
CA PHE A 88 0.71 14.04 2.68
C PHE A 88 0.74 12.55 3.06
N LEU A 89 0.14 12.15 4.18
CA LEU A 89 0.20 10.76 4.64
C LEU A 89 -0.52 9.78 3.69
N ILE A 90 -1.64 10.20 3.10
CA ILE A 90 -2.30 9.42 2.04
C ILE A 90 -1.38 9.31 0.83
N GLY A 91 -0.77 10.43 0.40
CA GLY A 91 0.18 10.45 -0.70
C GLY A 91 1.41 9.58 -0.47
N GLN A 92 1.97 9.61 0.74
CA GLN A 92 3.11 8.83 1.15
C GLN A 92 2.81 7.33 1.10
N TYR A 93 1.67 6.91 1.66
CA TYR A 93 1.22 5.53 1.56
C TYR A 93 1.05 5.11 0.09
N LEU A 94 0.36 5.91 -0.72
CA LEU A 94 0.14 5.61 -2.14
C LEU A 94 1.46 5.53 -2.92
N SER A 95 2.43 6.40 -2.65
CA SER A 95 3.78 6.35 -3.25
C SER A 95 4.47 5.03 -2.93
N TRP A 96 4.52 4.61 -1.65
CA TRP A 96 5.18 3.35 -1.30
C TRP A 96 4.47 2.13 -1.91
N THR A 97 3.13 2.14 -2.00
CA THR A 97 2.42 1.07 -2.72
C THR A 97 2.66 1.10 -4.23
N TYR A 98 2.88 2.29 -4.80
CA TYR A 98 3.22 2.46 -6.21
C TYR A 98 4.65 1.94 -6.49
N ILE A 99 5.63 2.35 -5.69
CA ILE A 99 7.01 1.88 -5.75
C ILE A 99 7.06 0.35 -5.62
N LEU A 100 6.38 -0.19 -4.61
CA LEU A 100 6.31 -1.64 -4.41
C LEU A 100 5.70 -2.34 -5.62
N ARG A 101 4.59 -1.84 -6.18
CA ARG A 101 3.96 -2.46 -7.37
C ARG A 101 4.86 -2.37 -8.61
N ARG A 102 5.55 -1.24 -8.82
CA ARG A 102 6.43 -1.03 -9.98
C ARG A 102 7.66 -1.92 -9.92
N GLN A 103 8.21 -2.16 -8.74
CA GLN A 103 9.45 -2.94 -8.58
C GLN A 103 9.19 -4.43 -8.24
N ALA A 104 8.02 -4.78 -7.71
CA ALA A 104 7.66 -6.15 -7.35
C ALA A 104 6.71 -6.79 -8.37
N GLN A 105 6.95 -6.60 -9.68
CA GLN A 105 6.12 -7.17 -10.75
C GLN A 105 5.97 -8.71 -10.64
N PHE A 106 6.94 -9.41 -10.04
CA PHE A 106 6.90 -10.86 -9.81
C PHE A 106 6.11 -11.29 -8.57
N LEU A 107 5.72 -10.38 -7.67
CA LEU A 107 4.99 -10.73 -6.44
C LEU A 107 3.65 -11.42 -6.73
N ARG A 108 3.03 -11.06 -7.86
CA ARG A 108 1.75 -11.62 -8.33
C ARG A 108 1.85 -13.10 -8.74
N PHE A 109 3.05 -13.57 -9.04
CA PHE A 109 3.32 -14.96 -9.42
C PHE A 109 3.93 -15.79 -8.28
N SER A 110 4.04 -15.20 -7.08
CA SER A 110 4.58 -15.91 -5.92
C SER A 110 3.58 -16.93 -5.39
N THR A 111 4.05 -18.16 -5.17
CA THR A 111 3.31 -19.21 -4.45
C THR A 111 3.43 -19.09 -2.93
N GLU A 112 4.22 -18.13 -2.45
CA GLU A 112 4.40 -17.89 -1.02
C GLU A 112 3.15 -17.25 -0.42
N LYS A 113 2.54 -17.90 0.58
CA LYS A 113 1.31 -17.48 1.25
C LYS A 113 1.39 -16.03 1.75
N THR A 114 2.51 -15.62 2.34
CA THR A 114 2.73 -14.26 2.85
C THR A 114 2.60 -13.19 1.76
N ASN A 115 3.12 -13.46 0.55
CA ASN A 115 3.02 -12.53 -0.57
C ASN A 115 1.59 -12.45 -1.14
N GLN A 116 0.86 -13.57 -1.11
CA GLN A 116 -0.56 -13.59 -1.47
C GLN A 116 -1.39 -12.77 -0.48
N GLU A 117 -1.16 -12.95 0.82
CA GLU A 117 -1.82 -12.15 1.87
C GLU A 117 -1.49 -10.65 1.74
N LEU A 118 -0.24 -10.31 1.43
CA LEU A 118 0.17 -8.93 1.19
C LEU A 118 -0.58 -8.30 0.02
N ASN A 119 -0.64 -8.99 -1.12
CA ASN A 119 -1.40 -8.53 -2.29
C ASN A 119 -2.89 -8.36 -1.96
N GLN A 120 -3.49 -9.31 -1.24
CA GLN A 120 -4.91 -9.25 -0.86
C GLN A 120 -5.22 -8.05 0.04
N ILE A 121 -4.35 -7.74 1.01
CA ILE A 121 -4.53 -6.57 1.88
C ILE A 121 -4.34 -5.28 1.09
N LEU A 122 -3.30 -5.17 0.27
CA LEU A 122 -3.05 -3.99 -0.56
C LEU A 122 -4.21 -3.72 -1.54
N ASP A 123 -4.72 -4.75 -2.19
CA ASP A 123 -5.87 -4.62 -3.09
C ASP A 123 -7.15 -4.29 -2.30
N SER A 124 -7.34 -4.85 -1.10
CA SER A 124 -8.47 -4.48 -0.24
C SER A 124 -8.43 -3.02 0.20
N ILE A 125 -7.25 -2.47 0.50
CA ILE A 125 -7.10 -1.04 0.84
C ILE A 125 -7.41 -0.16 -0.37
N LYS A 126 -6.88 -0.50 -1.55
CA LYS A 126 -7.17 0.23 -2.79
C LYS A 126 -8.66 0.23 -3.13
N ASP A 127 -9.30 -0.92 -2.99
CA ASP A 127 -10.74 -1.06 -3.15
C ASP A 127 -11.48 -0.20 -2.13
N GLN A 128 -11.06 -0.19 -0.86
CA GLN A 128 -11.70 0.65 0.16
C GLN A 128 -11.53 2.14 -0.08
N PHE A 129 -10.48 2.60 -0.75
CA PHE A 129 -10.40 4.00 -1.20
C PHE A 129 -11.37 4.30 -2.35
N SER A 130 -11.52 3.38 -3.30
CA SER A 130 -12.32 3.63 -4.53
C SER A 130 -13.79 3.25 -4.45
N LYS A 131 -14.19 2.45 -3.47
CA LYS A 131 -15.52 1.84 -3.47
C LYS A 131 -16.58 2.89 -3.19
N ASP A 132 -17.49 3.08 -4.13
CA ASP A 132 -18.67 3.90 -3.90
C ASP A 132 -19.70 3.11 -3.08
N TYR A 133 -20.07 3.66 -1.92
CA TYR A 133 -21.10 3.10 -1.04
C TYR A 133 -22.41 3.93 -1.10
N ALA A 134 -22.44 5.02 -1.88
CA ALA A 134 -23.61 5.90 -2.02
C ALA A 134 -24.83 5.15 -2.56
N SER A 135 -24.62 4.15 -3.44
CA SER A 135 -25.70 3.28 -3.95
C SER A 135 -26.45 2.49 -2.86
N ASN A 136 -25.87 2.30 -1.68
CA ASN A 136 -26.51 1.60 -0.55
C ASN A 136 -27.12 2.55 0.50
N ARG A 137 -27.02 3.88 0.32
CA ARG A 137 -27.62 4.85 1.23
C ARG A 137 -28.75 5.60 0.52
N HIS A 138 -29.90 5.71 1.19
CA HIS A 138 -31.03 6.52 0.73
C HIS A 138 -30.76 8.04 0.73
N SER A 139 -29.57 8.50 1.14
CA SER A 139 -29.31 9.90 1.48
C SER A 139 -28.36 10.66 0.55
N GLY A 140 -27.87 10.09 -0.56
CA GLY A 140 -27.08 10.85 -1.56
C GLY A 140 -25.76 11.48 -1.04
N GLU A 141 -25.37 11.22 0.20
CA GLU A 141 -24.11 11.69 0.78
C GLU A 141 -22.98 10.75 0.34
N GLU A 142 -22.00 11.29 -0.39
CA GLU A 142 -20.77 10.60 -0.76
C GLU A 142 -20.03 10.09 0.50
N ASP A 143 -19.30 9.00 0.36
CA ASP A 143 -18.50 8.47 1.46
C ASP A 143 -17.16 9.23 1.53
N PRO A 144 -16.86 9.96 2.63
CA PRO A 144 -15.73 10.87 2.69
C PRO A 144 -14.40 10.20 2.39
N LEU A 145 -13.48 10.98 1.82
CA LEU A 145 -12.15 10.53 1.42
C LEU A 145 -12.17 9.37 0.40
N MET A 146 -13.20 9.33 -0.45
CA MET A 146 -13.19 8.46 -1.62
C MET A 146 -12.15 8.94 -2.63
N LEU A 147 -11.33 8.01 -3.13
CA LEU A 147 -10.35 8.27 -4.18
C LEU A 147 -10.52 7.27 -5.31
N TRP A 148 -10.82 7.76 -6.50
CA TRP A 148 -10.90 6.93 -7.70
C TRP A 148 -9.56 6.24 -7.98
N ARG A 149 -9.58 5.08 -8.65
CA ARG A 149 -8.35 4.34 -8.96
C ARG A 149 -7.33 5.17 -9.75
N GLY A 150 -7.81 6.01 -10.68
CA GLY A 150 -6.96 6.95 -11.42
C GLY A 150 -6.30 8.00 -10.51
N GLN A 151 -7.05 8.56 -9.55
CA GLN A 151 -6.49 9.50 -8.57
C GLN A 151 -5.47 8.83 -7.66
N GLN A 152 -5.76 7.62 -7.17
CA GLN A 152 -4.80 6.85 -6.36
C GLN A 152 -3.48 6.61 -7.11
N MET A 153 -3.55 6.31 -8.41
CA MET A 153 -2.37 6.14 -9.26
C MET A 153 -1.62 7.45 -9.47
N ALA A 154 -2.32 8.51 -9.86
CA ALA A 154 -1.72 9.82 -10.11
C ALA A 154 -1.03 10.37 -8.84
N ILE A 155 -1.67 10.28 -7.68
CA ILE A 155 -1.07 10.67 -6.40
C ILE A 155 0.17 9.84 -6.13
N GLY A 156 0.10 8.51 -6.28
CA GLY A 156 1.25 7.63 -6.05
C GLY A 156 2.43 7.95 -6.97
N GLU A 157 2.16 8.27 -8.24
CA GLU A 157 3.16 8.69 -9.22
C GLU A 157 3.78 10.05 -8.87
N LEU A 158 2.96 11.06 -8.62
CA LEU A 158 3.39 12.42 -8.30
C LEU A 158 4.18 12.51 -6.99
N MET A 159 3.87 11.63 -6.04
CA MET A 159 4.58 11.52 -4.76
C MET A 159 5.88 10.70 -4.87
N THR A 160 6.14 10.03 -5.99
CA THR A 160 7.33 9.20 -6.19
C THR A 160 8.39 9.97 -6.95
N LEU A 161 9.58 10.09 -6.36
CA LEU A 161 10.76 10.70 -6.95
C LEU A 161 11.78 9.63 -7.32
N GLN A 162 12.67 9.97 -8.25
CA GLN A 162 13.75 9.11 -8.71
C GLN A 162 15.09 9.81 -8.48
N GLU A 163 16.00 9.11 -7.81
CA GLU A 163 17.35 9.57 -7.52
C GLU A 163 18.34 9.19 -8.64
N GLU A 164 19.52 9.83 -8.64
CA GLU A 164 20.63 9.44 -9.50
C GLU A 164 21.08 8.02 -9.15
N GLY A 165 20.79 7.06 -10.04
CA GLY A 165 20.97 5.63 -9.79
C GLY A 165 19.67 4.81 -9.89
N GLY A 166 18.53 5.44 -10.17
CA GLY A 166 17.27 4.74 -10.45
C GLY A 166 16.52 4.24 -9.21
N GLN A 167 17.00 4.60 -8.02
CA GLN A 167 16.32 4.33 -6.77
C GLN A 167 15.06 5.22 -6.67
N LEU A 168 13.93 4.60 -6.33
CA LEU A 168 12.68 5.31 -6.11
C LEU A 168 12.49 5.58 -4.61
N TYR A 169 12.00 6.76 -4.29
CA TYR A 169 11.66 7.17 -2.94
C TYR A 169 10.42 8.08 -2.93
N CYS A 170 9.78 8.17 -1.77
CA CYS A 170 8.65 9.07 -1.57
C CYS A 170 9.15 10.50 -1.32
N MET A 171 8.48 11.49 -1.92
CA MET A 171 8.64 12.91 -1.63
C MET A 171 8.53 13.17 -0.12
N GLY A 172 9.44 13.98 0.42
CA GLY A 172 9.42 14.41 1.82
C GLY A 172 8.36 15.47 2.11
N TYR A 173 7.96 15.59 3.38
CA TYR A 173 6.86 16.48 3.78
C TYR A 173 7.10 17.96 3.45
N ALA A 174 8.31 18.48 3.68
CA ALA A 174 8.61 19.89 3.36
C ALA A 174 8.43 20.21 1.87
N ALA A 175 8.97 19.34 0.99
CA ALA A 175 8.82 19.47 -0.45
C ALA A 175 7.35 19.30 -0.91
N PHE A 176 6.63 18.37 -0.27
CA PHE A 176 5.21 18.20 -0.49
C PHE A 176 4.42 19.47 -0.17
N THR A 177 4.61 20.03 1.03
CA THR A 177 3.89 21.23 1.49
C THR A 177 4.16 22.41 0.57
N GLU A 178 5.42 22.63 0.20
CA GLU A 178 5.79 23.68 -0.76
C GLU A 178 5.05 23.51 -2.08
N LYS A 179 5.04 22.31 -2.65
CA LYS A 179 4.36 22.01 -3.91
C LYS A 179 2.83 22.09 -3.77
N TYR A 180 2.28 21.61 -2.68
CA TYR A 180 0.85 21.61 -2.39
C TYR A 180 0.27 23.02 -2.37
N HIS A 181 1.02 24.01 -1.88
CA HIS A 181 0.57 25.40 -1.82
C HIS A 181 0.82 26.20 -3.10
N HIS A 182 1.88 25.89 -3.84
CA HIS A 182 2.31 26.72 -4.97
C HIS A 182 1.99 26.12 -6.36
N ASP A 183 1.61 24.85 -6.44
CA ASP A 183 1.28 24.16 -7.70
C ASP A 183 -0.19 23.70 -7.71
N PRO A 184 -1.11 24.46 -8.34
CA PRO A 184 -2.52 24.11 -8.44
C PRO A 184 -2.79 22.78 -9.18
N GLU A 185 -1.92 22.43 -10.14
CA GLU A 185 -2.05 21.20 -10.92
C GLU A 185 -1.67 19.97 -10.11
N PHE A 186 -0.80 20.14 -9.11
CA PHE A 186 -0.51 19.13 -8.11
C PHE A 186 -1.60 19.06 -7.03
N SER A 187 -2.00 20.20 -6.46
CA SER A 187 -2.92 20.25 -5.33
C SER A 187 -4.31 19.71 -5.65
N LYS A 188 -4.79 19.88 -6.90
CA LYS A 188 -6.11 19.39 -7.34
C LYS A 188 -6.31 17.88 -7.14
N TRP A 189 -5.24 17.09 -7.20
CA TRP A 189 -5.33 15.62 -6.99
C TRP A 189 -5.73 15.25 -5.56
N PHE A 190 -5.53 16.16 -4.61
CA PHE A 190 -5.79 15.96 -3.20
C PHE A 190 -7.07 16.67 -2.73
N ASN A 191 -7.78 17.39 -3.60
CA ASN A 191 -9.06 18.04 -3.28
C ASN A 191 -10.09 17.07 -2.65
N PRO A 192 -10.26 15.82 -3.12
CA PRO A 192 -11.21 14.89 -2.49
C PRO A 192 -10.88 14.57 -1.03
N ILE A 193 -9.60 14.71 -0.63
CA ILE A 193 -9.18 14.51 0.77
C ILE A 193 -9.62 15.70 1.62
N LYS A 194 -9.46 16.92 1.08
CA LYS A 194 -9.92 18.15 1.74
C LYS A 194 -11.44 18.14 1.90
N GLU A 195 -12.16 17.91 0.80
CA GLU A 195 -13.62 17.80 0.77
C GLU A 195 -14.12 16.71 1.73
N GLY A 196 -13.48 15.54 1.73
CA GLY A 196 -13.80 14.46 2.68
C GLY A 196 -13.59 14.85 4.15
N ILE A 197 -12.56 15.66 4.46
CA ILE A 197 -12.39 16.16 5.84
C ILE A 197 -13.52 17.14 6.20
N ASP A 198 -13.94 18.01 5.28
CA ASP A 198 -15.05 18.94 5.49
C ASP A 198 -16.38 18.22 5.72
N GLU A 199 -16.62 17.13 5.00
CA GLU A 199 -17.76 16.23 5.22
C GLU A 199 -17.72 15.57 6.59
N LEU A 200 -16.56 15.08 7.02
CA LEU A 200 -16.39 14.49 8.36
C LEU A 200 -16.67 15.50 9.47
N VAL A 201 -16.22 16.74 9.33
CA VAL A 201 -16.50 17.83 10.27
C VAL A 201 -18.00 18.11 10.33
N SER A 202 -18.64 18.21 9.17
CA SER A 202 -20.07 18.47 9.05
C SER A 202 -20.91 17.35 9.65
N ALA A 203 -20.51 16.09 9.42
CA ALA A 203 -21.20 14.93 9.95
C ALA A 203 -20.99 14.73 11.46
N ARG A 204 -19.81 15.09 12.00
CA ARG A 204 -19.57 15.12 13.45
C ARG A 204 -20.52 16.09 14.15
N ARG A 205 -20.74 17.28 13.58
CA ARG A 205 -21.72 18.26 14.10
C ARG A 205 -23.16 17.75 14.07
N LYS A 206 -23.48 16.85 13.13
CA LYS A 206 -24.81 16.21 12.99
C LYS A 206 -24.92 14.87 13.75
N GLU A 207 -23.89 14.47 14.52
CA GLU A 207 -23.80 13.16 15.19
C GLU A 207 -24.00 11.96 14.24
N ASN A 208 -23.68 12.11 12.96
CA ASN A 208 -23.82 11.06 11.96
C ASN A 208 -22.58 10.17 11.93
N HIS A 209 -22.59 9.11 12.74
CA HIS A 209 -21.48 8.17 12.83
C HIS A 209 -21.31 7.27 11.59
N VAL A 210 -22.35 7.09 10.77
CA VAL A 210 -22.38 6.18 9.62
C VAL A 210 -21.40 6.61 8.53
N ILE A 211 -21.15 7.91 8.41
CA ILE A 211 -20.25 8.49 7.41
C ILE A 211 -18.80 8.00 7.61
N THR A 212 -18.43 7.64 8.85
CA THR A 212 -17.06 7.29 9.22
C THR A 212 -16.67 5.85 8.87
N PHE A 213 -17.60 5.05 8.34
CA PHE A 213 -17.37 3.64 8.08
C PHE A 213 -16.22 3.36 7.10
N ARG A 214 -16.02 4.17 6.05
CA ARG A 214 -14.86 4.01 5.14
C ARG A 214 -13.56 4.13 5.92
N LEU A 215 -13.40 5.20 6.71
CA LEU A 215 -12.19 5.47 7.48
C LEU A 215 -11.92 4.37 8.50
N ARG A 216 -12.96 3.87 9.20
CA ARG A 216 -12.79 2.74 10.13
C ARG A 216 -12.29 1.48 9.42
N ARG A 217 -12.86 1.13 8.25
CA ARG A 217 -12.39 -0.02 7.45
C ARG A 217 -10.96 0.17 6.99
N LEU A 218 -10.61 1.37 6.50
CA LEU A 218 -9.24 1.70 6.10
C LEU A 218 -8.27 1.55 7.27
N GLN A 219 -8.61 2.09 8.44
CA GLN A 219 -7.80 1.96 9.65
C GLN A 219 -7.59 0.50 10.05
N HIS A 220 -8.65 -0.32 10.01
CA HIS A 220 -8.54 -1.74 10.31
C HIS A 220 -7.62 -2.49 9.32
N LEU A 221 -7.73 -2.20 8.03
CA LEU A 221 -6.90 -2.84 7.00
C LEU A 221 -5.44 -2.37 7.05
N LEU A 222 -5.19 -1.11 7.39
CA LEU A 222 -3.84 -0.59 7.59
C LEU A 222 -3.16 -1.23 8.80
N ILE A 223 -3.90 -1.47 9.89
CA ILE A 223 -3.39 -2.27 11.01
C ILE A 223 -3.04 -3.69 10.57
N ASP A 224 -3.92 -4.35 9.79
CA ASP A 224 -3.63 -5.69 9.26
C ASP A 224 -2.38 -5.71 8.39
N LEU A 225 -2.17 -4.65 7.60
CA LEU A 225 -0.97 -4.47 6.80
C LEU A 225 0.28 -4.32 7.69
N VAL A 226 0.22 -3.45 8.71
CA VAL A 226 1.33 -3.27 9.66
C VAL A 226 1.66 -4.57 10.37
N LEU A 227 0.68 -5.32 10.85
CA LEU A 227 0.90 -6.61 11.52
C LEU A 227 1.47 -7.68 10.58
N LEU A 228 1.07 -7.67 9.31
CA LEU A 228 1.62 -8.58 8.31
C LEU A 228 3.09 -8.23 7.98
N LEU A 229 3.40 -6.94 7.86
CA LEU A 229 4.73 -6.45 7.52
C LEU A 229 5.67 -6.36 8.73
N ASP A 230 5.19 -6.18 9.95
CA ASP A 230 6.02 -6.20 11.14
C ASP A 230 5.17 -6.63 12.36
N PRO A 231 5.16 -7.95 12.64
CA PRO A 231 4.40 -8.48 13.77
C PRO A 231 4.81 -7.90 15.13
N TYR A 232 6.05 -7.43 15.28
CA TYR A 232 6.59 -6.98 16.56
C TYR A 232 6.35 -5.49 16.81
N ARG A 233 6.15 -4.70 15.76
CA ARG A 233 6.00 -3.25 15.86
C ARG A 233 4.81 -2.80 16.70
N VAL A 234 3.68 -3.49 16.55
CA VAL A 234 2.46 -3.21 17.32
C VAL A 234 2.64 -3.56 18.81
N THR A 235 3.53 -4.50 19.13
CA THR A 235 3.83 -4.91 20.51
C THR A 235 4.83 -3.97 21.20
N ILE A 236 5.76 -3.38 20.45
CA ILE A 236 6.84 -2.53 20.98
C ILE A 236 6.37 -1.08 21.15
N GLU A 237 5.58 -0.56 20.22
CA GLU A 237 5.05 0.79 20.31
C GLU A 237 3.83 0.81 21.26
N LYS A 238 3.99 1.34 22.48
CA LYS A 238 2.89 1.58 23.46
C LYS A 238 1.69 2.34 22.87
N ASN A 239 1.88 2.99 21.72
CA ASN A 239 0.90 3.79 20.99
C ASN A 239 0.29 3.08 19.77
N ALA A 240 0.61 1.81 19.52
CA ALA A 240 -0.01 1.08 18.42
C ALA A 240 -1.50 0.98 18.67
N LYS A 241 -2.25 1.84 17.98
CA LYS A 241 -3.67 2.01 18.26
C LYS A 241 -4.39 0.77 17.78
N ALA A 242 -5.13 0.16 18.69
CA ALA A 242 -6.00 -0.96 18.35
C ALA A 242 -6.98 -0.53 17.24
N LYS A 243 -7.59 -1.52 16.59
CA LYS A 243 -8.68 -1.28 15.65
C LYS A 243 -9.73 -0.42 16.34
N VAL A 244 -10.11 0.66 15.66
CA VAL A 244 -11.21 1.53 16.12
C VAL A 244 -12.53 0.74 16.20
N ASP A 245 -13.57 1.38 16.71
CA ASP A 245 -14.88 0.78 16.89
C ASP A 245 -15.43 0.14 15.58
N PRO A 246 -16.37 -0.81 15.69
CA PRO A 246 -16.87 -1.59 14.56
C PRO A 246 -17.18 -0.74 13.32
N ALA A 247 -16.68 -1.21 12.17
CA ALA A 247 -17.15 -0.74 10.87
C ALA A 247 -18.49 -1.41 10.50
N ALA A 248 -19.20 -0.89 9.50
CA ALA A 248 -20.44 -1.51 8.99
C ALA A 248 -20.25 -2.96 8.52
N ASP A 249 -21.37 -3.68 8.30
CA ASP A 249 -21.54 -5.15 8.17
C ASP A 249 -20.57 -5.88 7.22
N SER A 250 -19.89 -5.16 6.33
CA SER A 250 -19.04 -5.70 5.26
C SER A 250 -17.53 -5.42 5.43
N CYS A 251 -17.03 -5.25 6.66
CA CYS A 251 -15.60 -5.07 6.89
C CYS A 251 -14.79 -6.34 6.56
N LYS A 252 -13.76 -6.21 5.71
CA LYS A 252 -12.88 -7.29 5.25
C LYS A 252 -11.65 -7.53 6.14
N CYS A 253 -11.49 -6.80 7.24
CA CYS A 253 -10.31 -6.90 8.11
C CYS A 253 -10.27 -8.23 8.89
N LYS A 254 -9.07 -8.67 9.28
CA LYS A 254 -8.87 -9.79 10.22
C LYS A 254 -9.34 -9.38 11.62
N ASP A 255 -9.80 -10.28 12.48
CA ASP A 255 -10.20 -9.97 13.87
C ASP A 255 -11.03 -8.69 14.06
N CYS A 256 -12.05 -8.50 13.21
CA CYS A 256 -12.88 -7.30 13.24
C CYS A 256 -13.58 -7.15 14.61
N PRO A 257 -13.49 -5.97 15.27
CA PRO A 257 -14.15 -5.73 16.56
C PRO A 257 -15.66 -6.02 16.53
N ARG A 258 -16.30 -5.89 15.37
CA ARG A 258 -17.72 -6.26 15.19
C ARG A 258 -17.98 -7.75 15.42
N ARG A 259 -17.17 -8.62 14.78
CA ARG A 259 -17.31 -10.08 14.88
C ARG A 259 -17.00 -10.59 16.29
N GLN A 260 -16.19 -9.85 17.04
CA GLN A 260 -15.92 -10.14 18.46
C GLN A 260 -17.13 -9.79 19.33
N LYS A 261 -17.77 -8.64 19.10
CA LYS A 261 -19.00 -8.25 19.81
C LYS A 261 -20.15 -9.23 19.55
N GLU A 262 -20.36 -9.62 18.29
CA GLU A 262 -21.41 -10.58 17.91
C GLU A 262 -21.23 -11.94 18.59
N LYS A 263 -19.98 -12.40 18.80
CA LYS A 263 -19.65 -13.63 19.54
C LYS A 263 -19.86 -13.54 21.06
N LEU A 264 -19.90 -12.34 21.63
CA LEU A 264 -20.11 -12.11 23.06
C LEU A 264 -21.59 -11.91 23.42
N THR A 265 -22.43 -11.67 22.42
CA THR A 265 -23.89 -11.51 22.54
C THR A 265 -24.68 -12.79 22.24
N VAL A 266 -23.99 -13.92 22.02
CA VAL A 266 -24.54 -15.28 21.89
C VAL A 266 -24.05 -16.10 23.06
#